data_AF-A0A177PFV1-F1
#
_entry.id   AF-A0A177PFV1-F1
#
_cell.length_a   1.000
_cell.length_b   1.000
_cell.length_c   1.000
_cell.angle_alpha   90.00
_cell.angle_beta   90.00
_cell.angle_gamma   90.00
#
_symmetry.space_group_name_H-M   'P 1'
#
loop_
_entity.id
_entity.type
_entity.pdbx_description
1 polymer ?
#
loop_
_entity_poly.entity_id
_entity_poly.type
_entity_poly.pdbx_seq_one_letter_code
_entity_poly.pdbx_strand_id
1 'polypeptide(L)'
;MSKVELNSNEREQLNFLEASSDEGLIAGIFNVASQVASFTKNPSVNSFSILDSVFSTAAAYDKASSELAGIKAGYDRRAQEWAHQLATAQQDQAISLNQVNLAKDRFEIVKMNKEIAESQQEHARQMVNFLNQKFTGVELYRWMAQVLQRVYAYFLQQATATARLAETQLRFERQQALPVFIQTDYWQLSGDGGNSQSGDQRGMTGSVRLLQDITELDQYAFLSNSRKLQMSKTFSLAALSPIEFQRFKDSGVMRFNTAMALFDRDFPGHYLRLIRQVRTSVVALIPPMTGIHATLTNLGVSRIVVDDGGFRPIEVHHGMQSVALTGAVNATGVFELNQQPEFLMPFESVGVDTFWELRMPKAANPFDFTTIGDVLVTLDYTALDSWQYRKQVIQSLPTDFGADRSFGLRDQFPDLWYDLNRADQAATPNIVQWDIAKSDFPANALDVSISQLVLYFVGKDGLVLPELPIKFLGLDNGNAESVGGAATAVAGIASSRRGNAASWLALQGKSPVGRWHLDLSDRLADGRLVSQLIADESIADILFVVSYTARYPAWPA
;
A
#
# COMPACT_ATOMS: atom_id res chain seq x y z
N MET A 1 69.31 -94.20 -22.92
CA MET A 1 70.19 -94.12 -21.73
C MET A 1 71.45 -93.37 -22.14
N SER A 2 71.51 -92.11 -21.72
CA SER A 2 72.64 -91.20 -21.97
C SER A 2 73.87 -91.72 -21.22
N LYS A 3 74.99 -91.90 -21.92
CA LYS A 3 76.30 -92.11 -21.27
C LYS A 3 76.60 -90.85 -20.48
N VAL A 4 76.42 -90.94 -19.17
CA VAL A 4 76.88 -89.90 -18.26
C VAL A 4 78.38 -90.07 -18.17
N GLU A 5 79.12 -88.98 -18.39
CA GLU A 5 80.56 -88.98 -18.25
C GLU A 5 80.91 -89.10 -16.76
N LEU A 6 80.93 -90.34 -16.29
CA LEU A 6 81.61 -90.73 -15.06
C LEU A 6 83.05 -90.25 -15.14
N ASN A 7 83.51 -89.56 -14.09
CA ASN A 7 84.88 -89.08 -14.01
C ASN A 7 85.86 -90.28 -14.00
N SER A 8 87.12 -90.08 -14.37
CA SER A 8 88.13 -91.15 -14.47
C SER A 8 88.20 -92.00 -13.20
N ASN A 9 88.15 -91.37 -12.04
CA ASN A 9 88.20 -92.05 -10.74
C ASN A 9 86.92 -92.86 -10.43
N GLU A 10 85.74 -92.41 -10.86
CA GLU A 10 84.48 -93.15 -10.66
C GLU A 10 84.40 -94.37 -11.58
N ARG A 11 84.97 -94.27 -12.79
CA ARG A 11 85.15 -95.42 -13.71
C ARG A 11 86.18 -96.41 -13.17
N GLU A 12 87.31 -95.91 -12.65
CA GLU A 12 88.31 -96.76 -12.00
C GLU A 12 87.74 -97.45 -10.76
N GLN A 13 86.93 -96.79 -9.94
CA GLN A 13 86.26 -97.41 -8.79
C GLN A 13 85.27 -98.49 -9.20
N LEU A 14 84.46 -98.27 -10.25
CA LEU A 14 83.57 -99.31 -10.78
C LEU A 14 84.36 -100.49 -11.34
N ASN A 15 85.43 -100.24 -12.10
CA ASN A 15 86.31 -101.28 -12.64
C ASN A 15 87.05 -102.02 -11.52
N PHE A 16 87.48 -101.33 -10.45
CA PHE A 16 88.13 -101.93 -9.30
C PHE A 16 87.16 -102.77 -8.48
N LEU A 17 85.92 -102.33 -8.28
CA LEU A 17 84.88 -103.10 -7.59
C LEU A 17 84.45 -104.33 -8.42
N GLU A 18 84.37 -104.21 -9.74
CA GLU A 18 84.11 -105.32 -10.67
C GLU A 18 85.28 -106.33 -10.66
N ALA A 19 86.53 -105.84 -10.76
CA ALA A 19 87.74 -106.67 -10.63
C ALA A 19 87.90 -107.30 -9.24
N SER A 20 87.53 -106.61 -8.16
CA SER A 20 87.54 -107.14 -6.79
C SER A 20 86.50 -108.24 -6.61
N SER A 21 85.33 -108.13 -7.25
CA SER A 21 84.31 -109.19 -7.23
C SER A 21 84.78 -110.44 -7.97
N ASP A 22 85.51 -110.26 -9.08
CA ASP A 22 86.15 -111.35 -9.85
C ASP A 22 87.35 -111.97 -9.11
N GLU A 23 88.19 -111.15 -8.48
CA GLU A 23 89.31 -111.62 -7.65
C GLU A 23 88.83 -112.40 -6.42
N GLY A 24 87.73 -112.00 -5.78
CA GLY A 24 87.11 -112.76 -4.70
C GLY A 24 86.68 -114.17 -5.13
N LEU A 25 86.21 -114.30 -6.38
CA LEU A 25 85.84 -115.56 -7.00
C LEU A 25 87.07 -116.43 -7.29
N ILE A 26 88.15 -115.83 -7.83
CA ILE A 26 89.42 -116.52 -8.13
C ILE A 26 90.13 -116.94 -6.83
N ALA A 27 90.17 -116.09 -5.80
CA ALA A 27 90.75 -116.40 -4.51
C ALA A 27 89.97 -117.51 -3.78
N GLY A 28 88.63 -117.51 -3.88
CA GLY A 28 87.79 -118.61 -3.42
C GLY A 28 88.12 -119.93 -4.12
N ILE A 29 88.23 -119.92 -5.45
CA ILE A 29 88.63 -121.10 -6.24
C ILE A 29 90.05 -121.58 -5.86
N PHE A 30 91.00 -120.66 -5.63
CA PHE A 30 92.37 -121.00 -5.26
C PHE A 30 92.47 -121.58 -3.84
N ASN A 31 91.68 -121.06 -2.89
CA ASN A 31 91.59 -121.63 -1.53
C ASN A 31 90.98 -123.03 -1.54
N VAL A 32 89.94 -123.24 -2.36
CA VAL A 32 89.38 -124.59 -2.58
C VAL A 32 90.44 -125.50 -3.21
N ALA A 33 91.17 -125.05 -4.24
CA ALA A 33 92.21 -125.83 -4.90
C ALA A 33 93.42 -126.14 -3.99
N SER A 34 93.83 -125.19 -3.12
CA SER A 34 94.94 -125.39 -2.18
C SER A 34 94.58 -126.40 -1.09
N GLN A 35 93.36 -126.35 -0.57
CA GLN A 35 92.88 -127.34 0.39
C GLN A 35 92.75 -128.72 -0.26
N VAL A 36 92.28 -128.81 -1.51
CA VAL A 36 92.23 -130.05 -2.29
C VAL A 36 93.63 -130.62 -2.56
N ALA A 37 94.62 -129.79 -2.90
CA ALA A 37 95.99 -130.23 -3.11
C ALA A 37 96.66 -130.75 -1.83
N SER A 38 96.43 -130.08 -0.69
CA SER A 38 96.95 -130.53 0.61
C SER A 38 96.39 -131.90 1.05
N PHE A 39 95.14 -132.19 0.67
CA PHE A 39 94.49 -133.49 0.91
C PHE A 39 95.23 -134.65 0.22
N THR A 40 95.85 -134.43 -0.95
CA THR A 40 96.55 -135.49 -1.70
C THR A 40 97.92 -135.89 -1.15
N LYS A 41 98.55 -135.04 -0.33
CA LYS A 41 99.90 -135.32 0.23
C LYS A 41 99.87 -135.85 1.67
N ASN A 42 98.75 -135.76 2.39
CA ASN A 42 98.62 -136.29 3.73
C ASN A 42 97.13 -136.49 4.09
N PRO A 43 96.62 -137.71 4.35
CA PRO A 43 95.18 -137.97 4.46
C PRO A 43 94.56 -137.65 5.84
N SER A 44 95.12 -136.70 6.59
CA SER A 44 94.57 -136.26 7.90
C SER A 44 93.85 -134.91 7.85
N VAL A 45 93.53 -134.38 6.67
CA VAL A 45 92.82 -133.09 6.51
C VAL A 45 91.31 -133.32 6.31
N ASN A 46 90.45 -132.61 7.06
CA ASN A 46 88.98 -132.78 7.11
C ASN A 46 88.25 -132.03 5.97
N SER A 47 87.29 -132.66 5.31
CA SER A 47 86.57 -132.14 4.12
C SER A 47 85.51 -131.06 4.39
N PHE A 48 85.13 -130.84 5.65
CA PHE A 48 84.04 -129.92 6.02
C PHE A 48 84.42 -128.42 5.92
N SER A 49 85.70 -128.07 6.05
CA SER A 49 86.19 -126.69 5.90
C SER A 49 86.04 -126.16 4.47
N ILE A 50 85.97 -127.05 3.50
CA ILE A 50 85.90 -126.71 2.08
C ILE A 50 84.51 -126.17 1.73
N LEU A 51 83.43 -126.75 2.26
CA LEU A 51 82.05 -126.34 1.97
C LEU A 51 81.67 -124.96 2.53
N ASP A 52 82.12 -124.63 3.73
CA ASP A 52 81.83 -123.33 4.37
C ASP A 52 82.56 -122.17 3.66
N SER A 53 83.76 -122.45 3.13
CA SER A 53 84.50 -121.51 2.30
C SER A 53 83.78 -121.19 0.99
N VAL A 54 83.10 -122.16 0.37
CA VAL A 54 82.36 -121.94 -0.89
C VAL A 54 81.12 -121.06 -0.66
N PHE A 55 80.34 -121.33 0.39
CA PHE A 55 79.11 -120.58 0.69
C PHE A 55 79.38 -119.13 1.12
N SER A 56 80.39 -118.91 1.96
CA SER A 56 80.78 -117.56 2.38
C SER A 56 81.30 -116.71 1.19
N THR A 57 81.99 -117.34 0.23
CA THR A 57 82.46 -116.67 -0.99
C THR A 57 81.31 -116.29 -1.92
N ALA A 58 80.32 -117.17 -2.11
CA ALA A 58 79.14 -116.89 -2.94
C ALA A 58 78.26 -115.78 -2.36
N ALA A 59 78.05 -115.76 -1.04
CA ALA A 59 77.27 -114.70 -0.37
C ALA A 59 77.99 -113.33 -0.40
N ALA A 60 79.32 -113.31 -0.35
CA ALA A 60 80.11 -112.10 -0.51
C ALA A 60 79.99 -111.52 -1.92
N TYR A 61 79.90 -112.37 -2.95
CA TYR A 61 79.72 -111.98 -4.34
C TYR A 61 78.34 -111.34 -4.60
N ASP A 62 77.25 -111.93 -4.10
CA ASP A 62 75.90 -111.38 -4.27
C ASP A 62 75.70 -110.04 -3.54
N LYS A 63 76.37 -109.85 -2.40
CA LYS A 63 76.37 -108.57 -1.70
C LYS A 63 77.14 -107.50 -2.49
N ALA A 64 78.30 -107.86 -3.04
CA ALA A 64 79.11 -106.96 -3.85
C ALA A 64 78.40 -106.55 -5.17
N SER A 65 77.70 -107.49 -5.82
CA SER A 65 76.95 -107.21 -7.05
C SER A 65 75.73 -106.31 -6.81
N SER A 66 75.05 -106.47 -5.68
CA SER A 66 73.95 -105.60 -5.24
C SER A 66 74.43 -104.19 -4.86
N GLU A 67 75.55 -104.09 -4.14
CA GLU A 67 76.19 -102.80 -3.83
C GLU A 67 76.65 -102.08 -5.11
N LEU A 68 77.21 -102.80 -6.09
CA LEU A 68 77.57 -102.28 -7.41
C LEU A 68 76.34 -101.76 -8.19
N ALA A 69 75.24 -102.52 -8.20
CA ALA A 69 73.98 -102.11 -8.83
C ALA A 69 73.37 -100.87 -8.14
N GLY A 70 73.50 -100.78 -6.81
CA GLY A 70 73.11 -99.60 -6.04
C GLY A 70 73.93 -98.36 -6.38
N ILE A 71 75.25 -98.52 -6.55
CA ILE A 71 76.16 -97.45 -6.96
C ILE A 71 75.86 -96.98 -8.39
N LYS A 72 75.67 -97.92 -9.34
CA LYS A 72 75.27 -97.60 -10.73
C LYS A 72 73.92 -96.87 -10.78
N ALA A 73 72.92 -97.34 -10.04
CA ALA A 73 71.62 -96.67 -9.93
C ALA A 73 71.70 -95.29 -9.25
N GLY A 74 72.68 -95.07 -8.37
CA GLY A 74 72.99 -93.78 -7.77
C GLY A 74 73.56 -92.79 -8.80
N TYR A 75 74.47 -93.25 -9.67
CA TYR A 75 75.01 -92.44 -10.77
C TYR A 75 73.96 -92.10 -11.83
N ASP A 76 73.11 -93.06 -12.21
CA ASP A 76 72.01 -92.82 -13.14
C ASP A 76 70.98 -91.83 -12.58
N ARG A 77 70.70 -91.88 -11.26
CA ARG A 77 69.85 -90.86 -10.61
C ARG A 77 70.50 -89.49 -10.58
N ARG A 78 71.80 -89.40 -10.27
CA ARG A 78 72.55 -88.14 -10.28
C ARG A 78 72.54 -87.50 -11.68
N ALA A 79 72.65 -88.32 -12.71
CA ALA A 79 72.57 -87.86 -14.09
C ALA A 79 71.20 -87.32 -14.49
N GLN A 80 70.13 -88.04 -14.11
CA GLN A 80 68.76 -87.57 -14.33
C GLN A 80 68.51 -86.26 -13.58
N GLU A 81 69.03 -86.15 -12.35
CA GLU A 81 68.96 -84.94 -11.54
C GLU A 81 69.70 -83.77 -12.21
N TRP A 82 70.93 -83.96 -12.71
CA TRP A 82 71.65 -82.90 -13.43
C TRP A 82 71.00 -82.51 -14.75
N ALA A 83 70.48 -83.47 -15.51
CA ALA A 83 69.73 -83.19 -16.73
C ALA A 83 68.45 -82.40 -16.42
N HIS A 84 67.77 -82.75 -15.33
CA HIS A 84 66.60 -82.02 -14.85
C HIS A 84 66.97 -80.60 -14.40
N GLN A 85 68.04 -80.42 -13.62
CA GLN A 85 68.53 -79.11 -13.19
C GLN A 85 68.94 -78.22 -14.37
N LEU A 86 69.61 -78.79 -15.37
CA LEU A 86 69.99 -78.07 -16.58
C LEU A 86 68.76 -77.64 -17.39
N ALA A 87 67.76 -78.52 -17.55
CA ALA A 87 66.51 -78.18 -18.23
C ALA A 87 65.71 -77.11 -17.47
N THR A 88 65.64 -77.20 -16.13
CA THR A 88 64.99 -76.20 -15.27
C THR A 88 65.71 -74.86 -15.37
N ALA A 89 67.04 -74.84 -15.32
CA ALA A 89 67.84 -73.61 -15.45
C ALA A 89 67.68 -72.94 -16.84
N GLN A 90 67.61 -73.73 -17.91
CA GLN A 90 67.33 -73.22 -19.26
C GLN A 90 65.93 -72.62 -19.37
N GLN A 91 64.94 -73.26 -18.74
CA GLN A 91 63.58 -72.73 -18.69
C GLN A 91 63.51 -71.44 -17.85
N ASP A 92 64.21 -71.38 -16.72
CA ASP A 92 64.33 -70.19 -15.88
C ASP A 92 65.01 -69.04 -16.61
N GLN A 93 66.00 -69.33 -17.47
CA GLN A 93 66.62 -68.33 -18.35
C GLN A 93 65.61 -67.75 -19.34
N ALA A 94 64.79 -68.59 -19.98
CA ALA A 94 63.74 -68.14 -20.91
C ALA A 94 62.66 -67.33 -20.19
N ILE A 95 62.23 -67.76 -19.00
CA ILE A 95 61.31 -67.02 -18.14
C ILE A 95 61.89 -65.66 -17.76
N SER A 96 63.17 -65.61 -17.39
CA SER A 96 63.86 -64.36 -17.01
C SER A 96 63.93 -63.36 -18.17
N LEU A 97 64.21 -63.83 -19.40
CA LEU A 97 64.17 -62.96 -20.59
C LEU A 97 62.78 -62.38 -20.84
N ASN A 98 61.73 -63.19 -20.66
CA ASN A 98 60.34 -62.72 -20.76
C ASN A 98 59.99 -61.72 -19.65
N GLN A 99 60.50 -61.90 -18.42
CA GLN A 99 60.33 -60.93 -17.33
C GLN A 99 61.02 -59.59 -17.63
N VAL A 100 62.18 -59.60 -18.29
CA VAL A 100 62.86 -58.38 -18.74
C VAL A 100 62.03 -57.64 -19.78
N ASN A 101 61.44 -58.35 -20.74
CA ASN A 101 60.54 -57.73 -21.74
C ASN A 101 59.28 -57.17 -21.06
N LEU A 102 58.64 -57.94 -20.16
CA LEU A 102 57.51 -57.46 -19.37
C LEU A 102 57.84 -56.20 -18.55
N ALA A 103 59.06 -56.11 -18.00
CA ALA A 103 59.51 -54.94 -17.25
C ALA A 103 59.68 -53.71 -18.15
N LYS A 104 60.15 -53.89 -19.40
CA LYS A 104 60.21 -52.81 -20.40
C LYS A 104 58.81 -52.32 -20.76
N ASP A 105 57.87 -53.23 -21.03
CA ASP A 105 56.49 -52.87 -21.34
C ASP A 105 55.84 -52.13 -20.15
N ARG A 106 56.08 -52.59 -18.92
CA ARG A 106 55.62 -51.88 -17.70
C ARG A 106 56.21 -50.48 -17.61
N PHE A 107 57.48 -50.29 -17.96
CA PHE A 107 58.08 -48.96 -17.98
C PHE A 107 57.41 -48.04 -19.02
N GLU A 108 57.12 -48.54 -20.22
CA GLU A 108 56.38 -47.79 -21.24
C GLU A 108 54.96 -47.44 -20.80
N ILE A 109 54.23 -48.39 -20.19
CA ILE A 109 52.89 -48.15 -19.62
C ILE A 109 52.95 -47.07 -18.54
N VAL A 110 53.92 -47.13 -17.62
CA VAL A 110 54.08 -46.11 -16.56
C VAL A 110 54.40 -44.74 -17.17
N LYS A 111 55.20 -44.68 -18.23
CA LYS A 111 55.48 -43.45 -18.96
C LYS A 111 54.21 -42.88 -19.61
N MET A 112 53.41 -43.70 -20.28
CA MET A 112 52.12 -43.26 -20.85
C MET A 112 51.14 -42.81 -19.76
N ASN A 113 51.07 -43.53 -18.63
CA ASN A 113 50.24 -43.13 -17.50
C ASN A 113 50.65 -41.76 -16.93
N LYS A 114 51.96 -41.46 -16.92
CA LYS A 114 52.45 -40.13 -16.56
C LYS A 114 51.96 -39.07 -17.54
N GLU A 115 52.06 -39.30 -18.84
CA GLU A 115 51.58 -38.37 -19.88
C GLU A 115 50.05 -38.15 -19.80
N ILE A 116 49.28 -39.20 -19.50
CA ILE A 116 47.83 -39.10 -19.24
C ILE A 116 47.57 -38.25 -18.00
N ALA A 117 48.30 -38.46 -16.90
CA ALA A 117 48.13 -37.68 -15.67
C ALA A 117 48.50 -36.20 -15.87
N GLU A 118 49.56 -35.90 -16.64
CA GLU A 118 49.95 -34.54 -17.01
C GLU A 118 48.86 -33.88 -17.87
N SER A 119 48.30 -34.60 -18.84
CA SER A 119 47.19 -34.12 -19.67
C SER A 119 45.91 -33.87 -18.84
N GLN A 120 45.59 -34.76 -17.89
CA GLN A 120 44.47 -34.58 -16.96
C GLN A 120 44.66 -33.36 -16.07
N GLN A 121 45.88 -33.12 -15.58
CA GLN A 121 46.21 -31.93 -14.82
C GLN A 121 46.02 -30.66 -15.67
N GLU A 122 46.47 -30.67 -16.91
CA GLU A 122 46.33 -29.54 -17.82
C GLU A 122 44.85 -29.27 -18.17
N HIS A 123 44.06 -30.32 -18.46
CA HIS A 123 42.62 -30.19 -18.66
C HIS A 123 41.92 -29.64 -17.41
N ALA A 124 42.30 -30.09 -16.20
CA ALA A 124 41.75 -29.56 -14.96
C ALA A 124 42.09 -28.07 -14.78
N ARG A 125 43.33 -27.66 -15.11
CA ARG A 125 43.73 -26.24 -15.11
C ARG A 125 42.93 -25.43 -16.12
N GLN A 126 42.74 -25.92 -17.33
CA GLN A 126 41.94 -25.25 -18.36
C GLN A 126 40.48 -25.11 -17.92
N MET A 127 39.91 -26.13 -17.26
CA MET A 127 38.56 -26.06 -16.70
C MET A 127 38.45 -24.99 -15.60
N VAL A 128 39.41 -24.91 -14.69
CA VAL A 128 39.45 -23.86 -13.66
C VAL A 128 39.60 -22.48 -14.30
N ASN A 129 40.49 -22.33 -15.28
CA ASN A 129 40.66 -21.08 -16.03
C ASN A 129 39.36 -20.66 -16.73
N PHE A 130 38.67 -21.59 -17.38
CA PHE A 130 37.37 -21.35 -18.00
C PHE A 130 36.31 -20.94 -16.97
N LEU A 131 36.22 -21.64 -15.83
CA LEU A 131 35.26 -21.30 -14.77
C LEU A 131 35.51 -19.94 -14.13
N ASN A 132 36.77 -19.47 -14.09
CA ASN A 132 37.15 -18.15 -13.59
C ASN A 132 36.97 -17.04 -14.64
N GLN A 133 37.19 -17.33 -15.92
CA GLN A 133 37.10 -16.34 -17.00
C GLN A 133 35.71 -16.24 -17.62
N LYS A 134 34.85 -17.26 -17.47
CA LYS A 134 33.50 -17.23 -18.02
C LYS A 134 32.70 -16.07 -17.41
N PHE A 135 31.88 -15.45 -18.23
CA PHE A 135 31.01 -14.34 -17.81
C PHE A 135 29.99 -14.75 -16.75
N THR A 136 29.40 -15.96 -16.85
CA THR A 136 28.42 -16.50 -15.89
C THR A 136 29.09 -17.11 -14.65
N GLY A 137 30.05 -16.37 -14.09
CA GLY A 137 30.73 -16.70 -12.84
C GLY A 137 29.93 -16.31 -11.60
N VAL A 138 30.46 -16.65 -10.43
CA VAL A 138 29.84 -16.34 -9.12
C VAL A 138 29.74 -14.83 -8.89
N GLU A 139 30.69 -14.05 -9.42
CA GLU A 139 30.71 -12.59 -9.29
C GLU A 139 29.52 -11.93 -9.98
N LEU A 140 29.17 -12.36 -11.19
CA LEU A 140 27.98 -11.88 -11.90
C LEU A 140 26.71 -12.13 -11.09
N TYR A 141 26.52 -13.36 -10.59
CA TYR A 141 25.33 -13.69 -9.78
C TYR A 141 25.31 -12.94 -8.45
N ARG A 142 26.46 -12.72 -7.81
CA ARG A 142 26.56 -11.90 -6.59
C ARG A 142 26.19 -10.45 -6.87
N TRP A 143 26.68 -9.88 -7.96
CA TRP A 143 26.34 -8.53 -8.41
C TRP A 143 24.84 -8.42 -8.75
N MET A 144 24.30 -9.37 -9.54
CA MET A 144 22.88 -9.42 -9.87
C MET A 144 22.01 -9.52 -8.61
N ALA A 145 22.38 -10.38 -7.65
CA ALA A 145 21.66 -10.52 -6.40
C ALA A 145 21.65 -9.22 -5.59
N GLN A 146 22.77 -8.48 -5.53
CA GLN A 146 22.85 -7.18 -4.85
C GLN A 146 21.99 -6.11 -5.55
N VAL A 147 22.04 -6.04 -6.88
CA VAL A 147 21.24 -5.10 -7.67
C VAL A 147 19.75 -5.40 -7.53
N LEU A 148 19.35 -6.66 -7.74
CA LEU A 148 17.95 -7.10 -7.63
C LEU A 148 17.42 -6.92 -6.21
N GLN A 149 18.20 -7.22 -5.18
CA GLN A 149 17.80 -6.99 -3.79
C GLN A 149 17.49 -5.52 -3.53
N ARG A 150 18.36 -4.60 -3.99
CA ARG A 150 18.15 -3.16 -3.80
C ARG A 150 16.93 -2.65 -4.55
N VAL A 151 16.75 -3.07 -5.80
CA VAL A 151 15.61 -2.68 -6.63
C VAL A 151 14.30 -3.24 -6.07
N TYR A 152 14.30 -4.50 -5.65
CA TYR A 152 13.15 -5.15 -5.02
C TYR A 152 12.75 -4.46 -3.71
N ALA A 153 13.71 -4.16 -2.83
CA ALA A 153 13.44 -3.43 -1.59
C ALA A 153 12.78 -2.07 -1.84
N TYR A 154 13.28 -1.31 -2.82
CA TYR A 154 12.73 -0.02 -3.20
C TYR A 154 11.27 -0.14 -3.70
N PHE A 155 11.01 -1.04 -4.64
CA PHE A 155 9.65 -1.21 -5.18
C PHE A 155 8.68 -1.78 -4.15
N LEU A 156 9.13 -2.67 -3.27
CA LEU A 156 8.31 -3.16 -2.17
C LEU A 156 7.91 -2.00 -1.26
N GLN A 157 8.84 -1.13 -0.86
CA GLN A 157 8.54 0.04 -0.04
C GLN A 157 7.60 1.04 -0.74
N GLN A 158 7.77 1.24 -2.05
CA GLN A 158 6.88 2.12 -2.82
C GLN A 158 5.46 1.54 -2.93
N ALA A 159 5.36 0.23 -3.13
CA ALA A 159 4.08 -0.47 -3.19
C ALA A 159 3.36 -0.45 -1.84
N THR A 160 4.08 -0.66 -0.73
CA THR A 160 3.49 -0.57 0.62
C THR A 160 3.04 0.85 0.94
N ALA A 161 3.80 1.88 0.57
CA ALA A 161 3.38 3.27 0.72
C ALA A 161 2.08 3.56 -0.06
N THR A 162 1.99 3.08 -1.30
CA THR A 162 0.80 3.25 -2.15
C THR A 162 -0.41 2.49 -1.59
N ALA A 163 -0.22 1.26 -1.11
CA ALA A 163 -1.28 0.48 -0.47
C ALA A 163 -1.79 1.14 0.82
N ARG A 164 -0.90 1.76 1.60
CA ARG A 164 -1.30 2.56 2.78
C ARG A 164 -2.08 3.81 2.39
N LEU A 165 -1.75 4.47 1.27
CA LEU A 165 -2.58 5.56 0.76
C LEU A 165 -3.99 5.08 0.41
N ALA A 166 -4.12 3.92 -0.25
CA ALA A 166 -5.42 3.31 -0.53
C ALA A 166 -6.21 2.98 0.75
N GLU A 167 -5.54 2.43 1.78
CA GLU A 167 -6.15 2.21 3.10
C GLU A 167 -6.62 3.52 3.75
N THR A 168 -5.81 4.59 3.72
CA THR A 168 -6.21 5.89 4.26
C THR A 168 -7.37 6.52 3.49
N GLN A 169 -7.41 6.35 2.16
CA GLN A 169 -8.52 6.80 1.34
C GLN A 169 -9.81 6.04 1.68
N LEU A 170 -9.74 4.72 1.81
CA LEU A 170 -10.90 3.91 2.21
C LEU A 170 -11.39 4.28 3.62
N ARG A 171 -10.46 4.53 4.56
CA ARG A 171 -10.77 5.07 5.89
C ARG A 171 -11.48 6.41 5.82
N PHE A 172 -11.03 7.28 4.93
CA PHE A 172 -11.64 8.59 4.74
C PHE A 172 -13.02 8.52 4.06
N GLU A 173 -13.25 7.58 3.15
CA GLU A 173 -14.55 7.41 2.47
C GLU A 173 -15.61 6.76 3.38
N ARG A 174 -15.17 5.81 4.20
CA ARG A 174 -16.04 5.09 5.15
C ARG A 174 -16.22 5.87 6.46
N GLN A 175 -15.21 6.65 6.85
CA GLN A 175 -15.17 7.43 8.11
C GLN A 175 -15.51 6.58 9.34
N GLN A 176 -15.16 5.29 9.26
CA GLN A 176 -15.26 4.29 10.32
C GLN A 176 -13.86 3.82 10.70
N ALA A 177 -13.69 3.29 11.90
CA ALA A 177 -12.44 2.66 12.30
C ALA A 177 -12.24 1.37 11.48
N LEU A 178 -11.42 1.42 10.43
CA LEU A 178 -10.99 0.20 9.75
C LEU A 178 -9.97 -0.56 10.61
N PRO A 179 -10.06 -1.90 10.65
CA PRO A 179 -8.94 -2.74 11.03
C PRO A 179 -7.70 -2.42 10.19
N VAL A 180 -6.51 -2.58 10.76
CA VAL A 180 -5.26 -2.40 10.02
C VAL A 180 -5.07 -3.62 9.13
N PHE A 181 -5.25 -3.45 7.82
CA PHE A 181 -5.01 -4.51 6.82
C PHE A 181 -3.57 -4.48 6.33
N ILE A 182 -3.08 -3.28 5.97
CA ILE A 182 -1.75 -3.12 5.39
C ILE A 182 -0.71 -2.96 6.49
N GLN A 183 0.31 -3.82 6.49
CA GLN A 183 1.40 -3.77 7.45
C GLN A 183 2.33 -2.58 7.20
N THR A 184 3.05 -2.17 8.24
CA THR A 184 4.03 -1.07 8.13
C THR A 184 5.25 -1.48 7.31
N ASP A 185 5.66 -2.75 7.41
CA ASP A 185 6.80 -3.31 6.68
C ASP A 185 6.49 -4.75 6.23
N TYR A 186 6.83 -5.05 4.98
CA TYR A 186 6.71 -6.38 4.37
C TYR A 186 8.08 -6.99 4.05
N TRP A 187 9.17 -6.28 4.31
CA TRP A 187 10.53 -6.80 4.16
C TRP A 187 10.81 -7.90 5.17
N GLN A 188 10.38 -7.71 6.41
CA GLN A 188 10.52 -8.67 7.50
C GLN A 188 9.24 -9.50 7.68
N LEU A 189 9.36 -10.65 8.34
CA LEU A 189 8.21 -11.46 8.74
C LEU A 189 7.72 -10.97 10.11
N SER A 190 6.54 -10.36 10.11
CA SER A 190 5.84 -9.94 11.33
C SER A 190 5.53 -11.16 12.19
N GLY A 191 6.26 -11.34 13.28
CA GLY A 191 6.15 -12.51 14.17
C GLY A 191 7.48 -12.97 14.76
N ASP A 192 8.61 -12.50 14.23
CA ASP A 192 9.91 -12.83 14.78
C ASP A 192 10.28 -11.91 15.95
N GLY A 193 9.67 -12.19 17.09
CA GLY A 193 9.98 -11.56 18.37
C GLY A 193 11.42 -11.88 18.78
N GLY A 194 12.37 -11.07 18.28
CA GLY A 194 13.72 -10.92 18.82
C GLY A 194 14.63 -12.14 18.81
N ASN A 195 14.26 -13.29 18.24
CA ASN A 195 15.06 -14.51 18.46
C ASN A 195 15.06 -15.61 17.38
N SER A 196 14.51 -15.41 16.17
CA SER A 196 14.78 -16.36 15.08
C SER A 196 15.95 -15.89 14.21
N GLN A 197 16.98 -16.73 14.18
CA GLN A 197 17.95 -16.87 13.09
C GLN A 197 17.26 -17.38 11.81
N SER A 198 16.05 -16.89 11.50
CA SER A 198 15.39 -17.16 10.24
C SER A 198 16.13 -16.35 9.18
N GLY A 199 17.17 -16.98 8.61
CA GLY A 199 18.19 -16.30 7.82
C GLY A 199 17.60 -15.32 6.83
N ASP A 200 18.16 -14.09 6.80
CA ASP A 200 17.77 -12.95 5.96
C ASP A 200 17.13 -13.40 4.64
N GLN A 201 15.80 -13.62 4.66
CA GLN A 201 15.08 -14.09 3.48
C GLN A 201 14.88 -12.92 2.50
N ARG A 202 15.51 -11.77 2.75
CA ARG A 202 15.56 -10.56 1.91
C ARG A 202 14.18 -10.15 1.39
N GLY A 203 13.17 -10.32 2.24
CA GLY A 203 11.78 -10.03 1.91
C GLY A 203 11.22 -10.82 0.73
N MET A 204 11.73 -12.00 0.36
CA MET A 204 11.32 -12.76 -0.83
C MET A 204 9.80 -12.98 -0.95
N THR A 205 9.10 -13.13 0.18
CA THR A 205 7.64 -13.31 0.22
C THR A 205 6.85 -12.01 0.47
N GLY A 206 7.54 -10.87 0.55
CA GLY A 206 6.95 -9.58 0.88
C GLY A 206 5.89 -9.13 -0.13
N SER A 207 6.15 -9.28 -1.42
CA SER A 207 5.20 -8.90 -2.48
C SER A 207 3.91 -9.71 -2.47
N VAL A 208 3.98 -11.04 -2.25
CA VAL A 208 2.81 -11.92 -2.23
C VAL A 208 1.96 -11.67 -0.98
N ARG A 209 2.59 -11.38 0.17
CA ARG A 209 1.89 -10.97 1.39
C ARG A 209 1.19 -9.63 1.22
N LEU A 210 1.86 -8.64 0.64
CA LEU A 210 1.24 -7.36 0.31
C LEU A 210 0.05 -7.54 -0.63
N LEU A 211 0.17 -8.42 -1.64
CA LEU A 211 -0.92 -8.72 -2.56
C LEU A 211 -2.13 -9.33 -1.84
N GLN A 212 -1.90 -10.27 -0.93
CA GLN A 212 -2.95 -10.83 -0.08
C GLN A 212 -3.67 -9.73 0.70
N ASP A 213 -2.93 -8.89 1.43
CA ASP A 213 -3.52 -7.85 2.28
C ASP A 213 -4.28 -6.80 1.44
N ILE A 214 -3.82 -6.49 0.22
CA ILE A 214 -4.55 -5.65 -0.74
C ILE A 214 -5.86 -6.32 -1.16
N THR A 215 -5.86 -7.63 -1.44
CA THR A 215 -7.09 -8.34 -1.81
C THR A 215 -8.10 -8.42 -0.66
N GLU A 216 -7.62 -8.56 0.58
CA GLU A 216 -8.47 -8.50 1.77
C GLU A 216 -9.07 -7.11 1.97
N LEU A 217 -8.28 -6.05 1.76
CA LEU A 217 -8.74 -4.66 1.80
C LEU A 217 -9.81 -4.39 0.73
N ASP A 218 -9.63 -4.91 -0.49
CA ASP A 218 -10.62 -4.78 -1.58
C ASP A 218 -11.93 -5.51 -1.25
N GLN A 219 -11.84 -6.75 -0.75
CA GLN A 219 -13.01 -7.49 -0.29
C GLN A 219 -13.75 -6.74 0.83
N TYR A 220 -13.01 -6.18 1.79
CA TYR A 220 -13.60 -5.35 2.84
C TYR A 220 -14.26 -4.10 2.26
N ALA A 221 -13.60 -3.42 1.32
CA ALA A 221 -14.15 -2.24 0.65
C ALA A 221 -15.48 -2.56 -0.07
N PHE A 222 -15.57 -3.72 -0.71
CA PHE A 222 -16.77 -4.21 -1.38
C PHE A 222 -17.89 -4.58 -0.40
N LEU A 223 -17.58 -5.37 0.64
CA LEU A 223 -18.58 -5.84 1.62
C LEU A 223 -19.12 -4.72 2.51
N SER A 224 -18.27 -3.75 2.87
CA SER A 224 -18.66 -2.57 3.65
C SER A 224 -19.33 -1.49 2.80
N ASN A 225 -19.39 -1.65 1.47
CA ASN A 225 -19.98 -0.64 0.61
C ASN A 225 -21.50 -0.62 0.75
N SER A 226 -21.99 0.42 1.41
CA SER A 226 -23.41 0.70 1.52
C SER A 226 -23.79 1.92 0.67
N ARG A 227 -25.02 1.91 0.14
CA ARG A 227 -25.56 3.05 -0.58
C ARG A 227 -25.82 4.19 0.40
N LYS A 228 -25.11 5.31 0.23
CA LYS A 228 -25.40 6.56 0.93
C LYS A 228 -26.65 7.21 0.34
N LEU A 229 -27.42 7.89 1.18
CA LEU A 229 -28.53 8.74 0.74
C LEU A 229 -27.94 9.93 -0.02
N GLN A 230 -28.58 10.35 -1.10
CA GLN A 230 -28.15 11.47 -1.94
C GLN A 230 -29.22 12.55 -1.90
N MET A 231 -28.84 13.76 -1.49
CA MET A 231 -29.76 14.88 -1.31
C MET A 231 -29.18 16.14 -1.94
N SER A 232 -30.09 17.05 -2.30
CA SER A 232 -29.74 18.39 -2.78
C SER A 232 -30.44 19.42 -1.91
N LYS A 233 -29.70 20.42 -1.42
CA LYS A 233 -30.26 21.54 -0.66
C LYS A 233 -29.79 22.86 -1.25
N THR A 234 -30.73 23.75 -1.54
CA THR A 234 -30.45 25.07 -2.11
C THR A 234 -30.60 26.15 -1.05
N PHE A 235 -29.62 27.03 -0.96
CA PHE A 235 -29.58 28.18 -0.07
C PHE A 235 -29.70 29.45 -0.91
N SER A 236 -30.70 30.27 -0.60
CA SER A 236 -30.79 31.66 -1.06
C SER A 236 -29.91 32.52 -0.17
N LEU A 237 -28.88 33.17 -0.72
CA LEU A 237 -28.01 34.05 0.06
C LEU A 237 -28.75 35.32 0.50
N ALA A 238 -29.70 35.80 -0.32
CA ALA A 238 -30.55 36.93 0.04
C ALA A 238 -31.44 36.63 1.25
N ALA A 239 -31.95 35.40 1.39
CA ALA A 239 -32.75 34.97 2.53
C ALA A 239 -31.90 34.55 3.75
N LEU A 240 -30.74 33.93 3.51
CA LEU A 240 -29.86 33.43 4.58
C LEU A 240 -29.22 34.57 5.38
N SER A 241 -28.80 35.64 4.71
CA SER A 241 -28.13 36.78 5.35
C SER A 241 -28.39 38.07 4.57
N PRO A 242 -29.58 38.69 4.71
CA PRO A 242 -30.00 39.81 3.86
C PRO A 242 -29.06 41.03 3.91
N ILE A 243 -28.52 41.34 5.10
CA ILE A 243 -27.63 42.50 5.29
C ILE A 243 -26.28 42.28 4.60
N GLU A 244 -25.69 41.08 4.76
CA GLU A 244 -24.43 40.72 4.12
C GLU A 244 -24.61 40.59 2.60
N PHE A 245 -25.78 40.15 2.14
CA PHE A 245 -26.12 40.13 0.72
C PHE A 245 -26.20 41.54 0.12
N GLN A 246 -26.78 42.51 0.84
CA GLN A 246 -26.79 43.89 0.37
C GLN A 246 -25.37 44.48 0.34
N ARG A 247 -24.53 44.19 1.35
CA ARG A 247 -23.10 44.55 1.31
C ARG A 247 -22.34 43.88 0.17
N PHE A 248 -22.75 42.68 -0.24
CA PHE A 248 -22.21 42.01 -1.41
C PHE A 248 -22.58 42.73 -2.71
N LYS A 249 -23.80 43.27 -2.85
CA LYS A 249 -24.15 44.12 -4.00
C LYS A 249 -23.27 45.37 -4.06
N ASP A 250 -22.79 45.88 -2.93
CA ASP A 250 -21.90 47.05 -2.87
C ASP A 250 -20.42 46.71 -3.10
N SER A 251 -19.91 45.67 -2.44
CA SER A 251 -18.47 45.32 -2.40
C SER A 251 -18.06 44.22 -3.38
N GLY A 252 -18.99 43.36 -3.79
CA GLY A 252 -18.74 42.13 -4.54
C GLY A 252 -18.18 40.98 -3.70
N VAL A 253 -18.17 41.05 -2.36
CA VAL A 253 -17.69 39.96 -1.49
C VAL A 253 -18.71 39.64 -0.40
N MET A 254 -18.99 38.35 -0.20
CA MET A 254 -19.88 37.86 0.84
C MET A 254 -19.26 36.67 1.56
N ARG A 255 -19.41 36.62 2.88
CA ARG A 255 -19.13 35.42 3.67
C ARG A 255 -20.42 34.87 4.23
N PHE A 256 -20.57 33.55 4.20
CA PHE A 256 -21.74 32.87 4.75
C PHE A 256 -21.33 31.49 5.30
N ASN A 257 -22.18 30.89 6.10
CA ASN A 257 -21.95 29.56 6.65
C ASN A 257 -23.19 28.68 6.46
N THR A 258 -22.95 27.38 6.26
CA THR A 258 -24.02 26.39 6.08
C THR A 258 -24.17 25.57 7.36
N ALA A 259 -24.75 26.15 8.40
CA ALA A 259 -24.79 25.52 9.73
C ALA A 259 -25.49 24.16 9.75
N MET A 260 -24.99 23.23 10.58
CA MET A 260 -25.52 21.87 10.73
C MET A 260 -27.03 21.82 11.04
N ALA A 261 -27.51 22.75 11.86
CA ALA A 261 -28.92 22.86 12.26
C ALA A 261 -29.87 23.02 11.06
N LEU A 262 -29.41 23.65 9.96
CA LEU A 262 -30.20 23.80 8.74
C LEU A 262 -30.45 22.44 8.08
N PHE A 263 -29.54 21.49 8.19
CA PHE A 263 -29.69 20.15 7.61
C PHE A 263 -30.43 19.19 8.54
N ASP A 264 -30.19 19.28 9.86
CA ASP A 264 -30.91 18.48 10.87
C ASP A 264 -32.40 18.73 10.85
N ARG A 265 -32.79 19.96 10.53
CA ARG A 265 -34.17 20.36 10.40
C ARG A 265 -34.85 19.88 9.11
N ASP A 266 -34.10 19.47 8.09
CA ASP A 266 -34.72 18.82 6.93
C ASP A 266 -34.86 17.31 7.19
N PHE A 267 -33.78 16.71 7.73
CA PHE A 267 -33.69 15.27 7.96
C PHE A 267 -33.01 14.97 9.31
N PRO A 268 -33.79 14.88 10.40
CA PRO A 268 -33.25 14.49 11.69
C PRO A 268 -32.87 13.00 11.64
N GLY A 269 -31.59 12.69 11.88
CA GLY A 269 -31.06 11.31 11.82
C GLY A 269 -30.04 11.06 10.72
N HIS A 270 -29.87 12.01 9.79
CA HIS A 270 -28.78 11.93 8.83
C HIS A 270 -27.47 12.35 9.48
N TYR A 271 -26.49 11.44 9.51
CA TYR A 271 -25.12 11.70 9.93
C TYR A 271 -24.16 11.48 8.76
N LEU A 272 -22.88 11.79 8.97
CA LEU A 272 -21.85 11.68 7.95
C LEU A 272 -22.16 12.47 6.67
N ARG A 273 -22.67 13.70 6.84
CA ARG A 273 -23.06 14.55 5.73
C ARG A 273 -21.84 15.14 5.03
N LEU A 274 -21.53 14.61 3.85
CA LEU A 274 -20.39 15.01 3.03
C LEU A 274 -20.85 15.56 1.69
N ILE A 275 -20.31 16.71 1.31
CA ILE A 275 -20.58 17.35 0.02
C ILE A 275 -20.05 16.44 -1.10
N ARG A 276 -20.86 16.27 -2.14
CA ARG A 276 -20.50 15.61 -3.39
C ARG A 276 -20.20 16.65 -4.47
N GLN A 277 -20.99 17.72 -4.51
CA GLN A 277 -20.88 18.78 -5.51
C GLN A 277 -21.55 20.06 -5.01
N VAL A 278 -21.00 21.21 -5.42
CA VAL A 278 -21.60 22.52 -5.19
C VAL A 278 -21.97 23.15 -6.53
N ARG A 279 -23.18 23.69 -6.64
CA ARG A 279 -23.63 24.50 -7.76
C ARG A 279 -23.95 25.91 -7.29
N THR A 280 -23.67 26.90 -8.12
CA THR A 280 -24.02 28.29 -7.87
C THR A 280 -24.78 28.85 -9.06
N SER A 281 -25.90 29.50 -8.79
CA SER A 281 -26.72 30.18 -9.78
C SER A 281 -26.94 31.63 -9.33
N VAL A 282 -26.66 32.58 -10.19
CA VAL A 282 -26.83 34.01 -9.94
C VAL A 282 -28.05 34.48 -10.71
N VAL A 283 -29.06 34.96 -9.99
CA VAL A 283 -30.30 35.47 -10.56
C VAL A 283 -30.15 36.98 -10.73
N ALA A 284 -29.75 37.41 -11.93
CA ALA A 284 -29.50 38.81 -12.26
C ALA A 284 -29.65 39.08 -13.76
N LEU A 285 -29.69 40.36 -14.16
CA LEU A 285 -29.65 40.77 -15.57
C LEU A 285 -28.21 40.71 -16.10
N ILE A 286 -27.76 39.50 -16.42
CA ILE A 286 -26.38 39.24 -16.88
C ILE A 286 -26.35 39.17 -18.42
N PRO A 287 -25.43 39.90 -19.08
CA PRO A 287 -25.26 39.79 -20.52
C PRO A 287 -24.86 38.35 -20.92
N PRO A 288 -25.55 37.71 -21.89
CA PRO A 288 -25.33 36.31 -22.23
C PRO A 288 -23.89 35.96 -22.65
N MET A 289 -23.17 36.91 -23.25
CA MET A 289 -21.82 36.69 -23.79
C MET A 289 -20.70 36.88 -22.76
N THR A 290 -20.97 37.53 -21.62
CA THR A 290 -19.95 37.78 -20.58
C THR A 290 -20.02 36.78 -19.44
N GLY A 291 -21.22 36.27 -19.14
CA GLY A 291 -21.44 35.44 -17.96
C GLY A 291 -21.11 36.20 -16.67
N ILE A 292 -20.67 35.46 -15.65
CA ILE A 292 -20.18 36.01 -14.38
C ILE A 292 -18.70 35.71 -14.22
N HIS A 293 -17.98 36.52 -13.46
CA HIS A 293 -16.62 36.24 -13.03
C HIS A 293 -16.61 36.22 -11.51
N ALA A 294 -16.84 35.03 -10.94
CA ALA A 294 -16.90 34.84 -9.50
C ALA A 294 -15.96 33.73 -9.04
N THR A 295 -15.68 33.72 -7.75
CA THR A 295 -14.88 32.74 -7.06
C THR A 295 -15.60 32.30 -5.81
N LEU A 296 -15.88 31.02 -5.67
CA LEU A 296 -16.42 30.43 -4.44
C LEU A 296 -15.31 29.72 -3.71
N THR A 297 -15.09 30.08 -2.45
CA THR A 297 -14.00 29.55 -1.63
C THR A 297 -14.55 28.95 -0.35
N ASN A 298 -14.05 27.78 0.03
CA ASN A 298 -14.27 27.21 1.34
C ASN A 298 -13.08 27.56 2.26
N LEU A 299 -13.37 28.02 3.49
CA LEU A 299 -12.36 28.55 4.41
C LEU A 299 -11.52 27.48 5.15
N GLY A 300 -11.70 26.18 4.86
CA GLY A 300 -10.78 25.11 5.30
C GLY A 300 -11.17 24.39 6.59
N VAL A 301 -12.31 24.72 7.18
CA VAL A 301 -12.83 24.04 8.38
C VAL A 301 -14.25 23.56 8.08
N SER A 302 -14.49 22.27 8.32
CA SER A 302 -15.82 21.70 8.27
C SER A 302 -16.11 20.82 9.47
N ARG A 303 -17.39 20.60 9.78
CA ARG A 303 -17.84 19.70 10.84
C ARG A 303 -18.69 18.59 10.26
N ILE A 304 -18.46 17.38 10.75
CA ILE A 304 -19.18 16.17 10.39
C ILE A 304 -19.61 15.42 11.64
N VAL A 305 -20.72 14.69 11.57
CA VAL A 305 -21.15 13.82 12.67
C VAL A 305 -20.81 12.39 12.31
N VAL A 306 -20.01 11.72 13.14
CA VAL A 306 -19.62 10.32 12.95
C VAL A 306 -20.24 9.44 14.04
N ASP A 307 -20.39 8.16 13.73
CA ASP A 307 -20.79 7.13 14.68
C ASP A 307 -19.56 6.34 15.15
N ASP A 308 -19.06 6.65 16.35
CA ASP A 308 -17.88 6.02 16.95
C ASP A 308 -18.23 5.51 18.36
N GLY A 309 -19.28 4.69 18.45
CA GLY A 309 -19.90 4.30 19.73
C GLY A 309 -20.81 5.39 20.32
N GLY A 310 -21.14 6.40 19.51
CA GLY A 310 -21.97 7.55 19.86
C GLY A 310 -21.85 8.65 18.79
N PHE A 311 -22.95 9.35 18.54
CA PHE A 311 -23.01 10.42 17.54
C PHE A 311 -22.39 11.70 18.08
N ARG A 312 -21.21 12.05 17.56
CA ARG A 312 -20.48 13.26 17.95
C ARG A 312 -20.05 14.10 16.74
N PRO A 313 -20.15 15.43 16.83
CA PRO A 313 -19.56 16.30 15.82
C PRO A 313 -18.03 16.29 15.96
N ILE A 314 -17.34 16.07 14.85
CA ILE A 314 -15.89 16.16 14.71
C ILE A 314 -15.57 17.29 13.74
N GLU A 315 -14.57 18.08 14.09
CA GLU A 315 -14.03 19.12 13.23
C GLU A 315 -12.94 18.55 12.32
N VAL A 316 -13.13 18.72 11.02
CA VAL A 316 -12.21 18.27 9.97
C VAL A 316 -11.57 19.49 9.35
N HIS A 317 -10.26 19.55 9.47
CA HIS A 317 -9.44 20.59 8.86
C HIS A 317 -8.97 20.12 7.48
N HIS A 318 -9.09 20.99 6.50
CA HIS A 318 -8.61 20.76 5.15
C HIS A 318 -8.02 22.05 4.57
N GLY A 319 -7.29 21.93 3.46
CA GLY A 319 -6.82 23.11 2.74
C GLY A 319 -8.00 23.98 2.28
N MET A 320 -7.79 25.29 2.21
CA MET A 320 -8.72 26.18 1.53
C MET A 320 -8.84 25.74 0.07
N GLN A 321 -10.06 25.54 -0.37
CA GLN A 321 -10.37 25.15 -1.75
C GLN A 321 -11.14 26.28 -2.40
N SER A 322 -10.92 26.50 -3.69
CA SER A 322 -11.54 27.59 -4.44
C SER A 322 -11.85 27.16 -5.85
N VAL A 323 -12.99 27.63 -6.37
CA VAL A 323 -13.40 27.40 -7.76
C VAL A 323 -13.74 28.71 -8.44
N ALA A 324 -13.39 28.82 -9.72
CA ALA A 324 -13.83 29.91 -10.57
C ALA A 324 -15.20 29.58 -11.18
N LEU A 325 -16.11 30.53 -11.15
CA LEU A 325 -17.46 30.41 -11.67
C LEU A 325 -17.61 31.38 -12.86
N THR A 326 -17.90 30.82 -14.03
CA THR A 326 -18.08 31.59 -15.29
C THR A 326 -19.53 31.60 -15.77
N GLY A 327 -20.25 30.50 -15.54
CA GLY A 327 -21.68 30.39 -15.86
C GLY A 327 -22.56 31.10 -14.85
N ALA A 328 -23.61 31.77 -15.31
CA ALA A 328 -24.60 32.40 -14.44
C ALA A 328 -25.55 31.37 -13.79
N VAL A 329 -25.72 30.19 -14.39
CA VAL A 329 -26.68 29.17 -13.96
C VAL A 329 -25.96 27.85 -13.71
N ASN A 330 -26.22 27.23 -12.56
CA ASN A 330 -25.74 25.92 -12.14
C ASN A 330 -24.21 25.73 -12.28
N ALA A 331 -23.44 26.80 -12.13
CA ALA A 331 -21.99 26.75 -12.28
C ALA A 331 -21.35 25.94 -11.14
N THR A 332 -20.48 25.01 -11.50
CA THR A 332 -19.77 24.09 -10.58
C THR A 332 -18.27 24.37 -10.51
N GLY A 333 -17.76 25.19 -11.42
CA GLY A 333 -16.33 25.44 -11.61
C GLY A 333 -15.56 24.32 -12.32
N VAL A 334 -16.27 23.32 -12.83
CA VAL A 334 -15.73 22.28 -13.73
C VAL A 334 -16.56 22.24 -15.01
N PHE A 335 -15.95 21.75 -16.09
CA PHE A 335 -16.67 21.58 -17.36
C PHE A 335 -17.59 20.35 -17.29
N GLU A 336 -18.84 20.50 -17.76
CA GLU A 336 -19.93 19.53 -17.55
C GLU A 336 -19.72 18.15 -18.21
N LEU A 337 -18.85 18.04 -19.21
CA LEU A 337 -18.72 16.85 -20.05
C LEU A 337 -17.73 15.81 -19.51
N ASN A 338 -17.74 15.54 -18.20
CA ASN A 338 -16.88 14.52 -17.60
C ASN A 338 -17.68 13.50 -16.77
N GLN A 339 -17.97 12.35 -17.36
CA GLN A 339 -18.76 11.27 -16.73
C GLN A 339 -17.94 10.48 -15.69
N GLN A 340 -16.61 10.49 -15.80
CA GLN A 340 -15.68 9.83 -14.87
C GLN A 340 -14.50 10.76 -14.60
N PRO A 341 -14.66 11.73 -13.69
CA PRO A 341 -13.57 12.61 -13.36
C PRO A 341 -12.43 11.82 -12.69
N GLU A 342 -11.21 11.95 -13.23
CA GLU A 342 -9.99 11.36 -12.65
C GLU A 342 -9.67 11.95 -11.27
N PHE A 343 -10.14 13.17 -11.02
CA PHE A 343 -9.99 13.90 -9.77
C PHE A 343 -11.34 14.01 -9.04
N LEU A 344 -11.28 14.16 -7.72
CA LEU A 344 -12.46 14.51 -6.93
C LEU A 344 -13.07 15.84 -7.42
N MET A 345 -14.39 15.93 -7.33
CA MET A 345 -15.09 17.17 -7.61
C MET A 345 -14.68 18.25 -6.59
N PRO A 346 -14.72 19.54 -6.95
CA PRO A 346 -14.42 20.58 -5.99
C PRO A 346 -15.33 20.50 -4.75
N PHE A 347 -14.72 20.64 -3.57
CA PHE A 347 -15.38 20.52 -2.27
C PHE A 347 -15.94 19.13 -1.96
N GLU A 348 -15.65 18.12 -2.77
CA GLU A 348 -16.05 16.75 -2.49
C GLU A 348 -15.43 16.26 -1.17
N SER A 349 -16.24 15.57 -0.39
CA SER A 349 -15.90 15.03 0.93
C SER A 349 -15.64 16.08 2.03
N VAL A 350 -15.99 17.35 1.79
CA VAL A 350 -16.06 18.40 2.82
C VAL A 350 -17.37 18.24 3.61
N GLY A 351 -17.34 18.44 4.93
CA GLY A 351 -18.54 18.43 5.75
C GLY A 351 -19.50 19.57 5.39
N VAL A 352 -20.81 19.32 5.46
CA VAL A 352 -21.82 20.34 5.09
C VAL A 352 -21.84 21.55 6.02
N ASP A 353 -21.39 21.39 7.27
CA ASP A 353 -21.24 22.49 8.23
C ASP A 353 -19.88 23.16 8.06
N THR A 354 -19.84 24.25 7.31
CA THR A 354 -18.59 24.92 6.91
C THR A 354 -18.83 26.40 6.57
N PHE A 355 -17.73 27.13 6.36
CA PHE A 355 -17.71 28.55 6.04
C PHE A 355 -17.29 28.77 4.58
N TRP A 356 -18.00 29.67 3.93
CA TRP A 356 -17.85 30.01 2.52
C TRP A 356 -17.55 31.49 2.34
N GLU A 357 -16.82 31.80 1.27
CA GLU A 357 -16.61 33.15 0.78
C GLU A 357 -16.92 33.17 -0.73
N LEU A 358 -17.91 33.97 -1.12
CA LEU A 358 -18.23 34.28 -2.50
C LEU A 358 -17.62 35.63 -2.86
N ARG A 359 -16.76 35.64 -3.88
CA ARG A 359 -16.16 36.86 -4.43
C ARG A 359 -16.58 37.02 -5.88
N MET A 360 -17.25 38.12 -6.19
CA MET A 360 -17.61 38.55 -7.54
C MET A 360 -17.17 40.02 -7.69
N PRO A 361 -15.89 40.27 -8.03
CA PRO A 361 -15.37 41.63 -8.10
C PRO A 361 -16.09 42.46 -9.16
N LYS A 362 -16.58 43.66 -8.79
CA LYS A 362 -17.24 44.59 -9.72
C LYS A 362 -16.37 44.94 -10.93
N ALA A 363 -15.06 45.07 -10.74
CA ALA A 363 -14.11 45.36 -11.82
C ALA A 363 -14.06 44.29 -12.92
N ALA A 364 -14.42 43.04 -12.61
CA ALA A 364 -14.44 41.92 -13.56
C ALA A 364 -15.85 41.62 -14.10
N ASN A 365 -16.89 42.28 -13.58
CA ASN A 365 -18.29 41.99 -13.87
C ASN A 365 -18.96 43.28 -14.37
N PRO A 366 -18.94 43.56 -15.68
CA PRO A 366 -19.44 44.81 -16.26
C PRO A 366 -20.96 44.80 -16.43
N PHE A 367 -21.69 44.51 -15.35
CA PHE A 367 -23.15 44.62 -15.30
C PHE A 367 -23.56 45.28 -13.97
N ASP A 368 -24.79 45.77 -13.91
CA ASP A 368 -25.27 46.44 -12.72
C ASP A 368 -25.62 45.43 -11.62
N PHE A 369 -24.89 45.50 -10.50
CA PHE A 369 -25.10 44.62 -9.34
C PHE A 369 -26.44 44.88 -8.64
N THR A 370 -27.08 46.03 -8.85
CA THR A 370 -28.42 46.29 -8.32
C THR A 370 -29.45 45.30 -8.88
N THR A 371 -29.22 44.79 -10.10
CA THR A 371 -30.06 43.80 -10.77
C THR A 371 -29.95 42.39 -10.21
N ILE A 372 -28.98 42.14 -9.30
CA ILE A 372 -28.85 40.85 -8.61
C ILE A 372 -30.01 40.74 -7.61
N GLY A 373 -30.95 39.85 -7.93
CA GLY A 373 -32.07 39.50 -7.06
C GLY A 373 -31.67 38.48 -6.00
N ASP A 374 -30.90 37.45 -6.39
CA ASP A 374 -30.42 36.44 -5.47
C ASP A 374 -29.19 35.69 -6.01
N VAL A 375 -28.46 35.04 -5.10
CA VAL A 375 -27.47 34.01 -5.44
C VAL A 375 -27.89 32.72 -4.74
N LEU A 376 -28.13 31.69 -5.54
CA LEU A 376 -28.53 30.37 -5.09
C LEU A 376 -27.30 29.48 -5.03
N VAL A 377 -27.00 28.95 -3.84
CA VAL A 377 -25.94 27.96 -3.64
C VAL A 377 -26.61 26.62 -3.35
N THR A 378 -26.46 25.66 -4.27
CA THR A 378 -27.01 24.31 -4.13
C THR A 378 -25.90 23.35 -3.74
N LEU A 379 -26.05 22.72 -2.58
CA LEU A 379 -25.17 21.66 -2.10
C LEU A 379 -25.81 20.31 -2.39
N ASP A 380 -25.15 19.51 -3.23
CA ASP A 380 -25.42 18.08 -3.33
C ASP A 380 -24.53 17.36 -2.34
N TYR A 381 -25.11 16.54 -1.49
CA TYR A 381 -24.40 15.87 -0.43
C TYR A 381 -24.92 14.45 -0.22
N THR A 382 -24.08 13.64 0.41
CA THR A 382 -24.39 12.27 0.80
C THR A 382 -24.49 12.15 2.31
N ALA A 383 -25.32 11.26 2.81
CA ALA A 383 -25.41 10.97 4.25
C ALA A 383 -25.75 9.50 4.51
N LEU A 384 -25.55 9.09 5.76
CA LEU A 384 -26.07 7.85 6.33
C LEU A 384 -27.25 8.18 7.26
N ASP A 385 -28.22 7.28 7.40
CA ASP A 385 -29.35 7.45 8.31
C ASP A 385 -29.22 6.54 9.54
N SER A 386 -29.57 7.06 10.70
CA SER A 386 -29.67 6.29 11.94
C SER A 386 -30.91 6.69 12.73
N TRP A 387 -31.71 5.69 13.08
CA TRP A 387 -32.88 5.86 13.95
C TRP A 387 -32.49 6.35 15.36
N GLN A 388 -31.36 5.90 15.89
CA GLN A 388 -30.90 6.34 17.21
C GLN A 388 -30.49 7.81 17.17
N TYR A 389 -29.75 8.22 16.14
CA TYR A 389 -29.37 9.61 15.96
C TYR A 389 -30.59 10.50 15.73
N ARG A 390 -31.57 10.03 14.96
CA ARG A 390 -32.85 10.74 14.74
C ARG A 390 -33.50 11.13 16.06
N LYS A 391 -33.64 10.19 17.00
CA LYS A 391 -34.23 10.45 18.31
C LYS A 391 -33.45 11.51 19.09
N GLN A 392 -32.13 11.40 19.10
CA GLN A 392 -31.25 12.35 19.77
C GLN A 392 -31.41 13.77 19.17
N VAL A 393 -31.42 13.88 17.85
CA VAL A 393 -31.56 15.14 17.13
C VAL A 393 -32.96 15.74 17.33
N ILE A 394 -34.03 14.95 17.28
CA ILE A 394 -35.39 15.46 17.55
C ILE A 394 -35.53 15.99 18.99
N GLN A 395 -34.87 15.35 19.96
CA GLN A 395 -34.88 15.81 21.36
C GLN A 395 -34.10 17.11 21.56
N SER A 396 -33.02 17.32 20.80
CA SER A 396 -32.18 18.52 20.89
C SER A 396 -32.59 19.64 19.95
N LEU A 397 -33.37 19.33 18.89
CA LEU A 397 -33.89 20.31 17.94
C LEU A 397 -34.84 21.26 18.65
N PRO A 398 -34.56 22.57 18.66
CA PRO A 398 -35.48 23.54 19.22
C PRO A 398 -36.77 23.57 18.39
N THR A 399 -37.92 23.59 19.07
CA THR A 399 -39.22 23.77 18.41
C THR A 399 -39.40 25.17 17.85
N ASP A 400 -38.68 26.13 18.42
CA ASP A 400 -38.60 27.51 17.96
C ASP A 400 -37.40 27.68 17.03
N PHE A 401 -37.62 28.33 15.89
CA PHE A 401 -36.59 28.56 14.90
C PHE A 401 -36.56 30.00 14.43
N GLY A 402 -35.36 30.56 14.45
CA GLY A 402 -35.07 31.91 13.99
C GLY A 402 -34.72 31.91 12.50
N ALA A 403 -35.30 32.85 11.77
CA ALA A 403 -34.88 33.19 10.40
C ALA A 403 -35.10 34.68 10.14
N ASP A 404 -34.54 35.16 9.04
CA ASP A 404 -34.73 36.53 8.59
C ASP A 404 -35.70 36.57 7.42
N ARG A 405 -36.60 37.56 7.42
CA ARG A 405 -37.45 37.90 6.27
C ARG A 405 -37.17 39.34 5.87
N SER A 406 -36.78 39.54 4.62
CA SER A 406 -36.47 40.85 4.05
C SER A 406 -37.55 41.32 3.08
N PHE A 407 -37.83 42.62 3.15
CA PHE A 407 -38.76 43.34 2.30
C PHE A 407 -38.04 44.56 1.73
N GLY A 408 -37.76 44.55 0.43
CA GLY A 408 -37.21 45.71 -0.28
C GLY A 408 -38.35 46.62 -0.69
N LEU A 409 -38.39 47.86 -0.20
CA LEU A 409 -39.49 48.78 -0.48
C LEU A 409 -39.57 49.12 -1.97
N ARG A 410 -38.43 49.30 -2.64
CA ARG A 410 -38.40 49.61 -4.07
C ARG A 410 -38.94 48.48 -4.95
N ASP A 411 -38.56 47.24 -4.64
CA ASP A 411 -38.86 46.09 -5.49
C ASP A 411 -40.22 45.46 -5.16
N GLN A 412 -40.59 45.38 -3.87
CA GLN A 412 -41.82 44.73 -3.42
C GLN A 412 -43.00 45.69 -3.24
N PHE A 413 -42.72 46.98 -3.03
CA PHE A 413 -43.76 48.00 -2.84
C PHE A 413 -43.52 49.26 -3.72
N PRO A 414 -43.55 49.13 -5.07
CA PRO A 414 -43.22 50.23 -5.98
C PRO A 414 -44.04 51.51 -5.79
N ASP A 415 -45.33 51.36 -5.44
CA ASP A 415 -46.22 52.50 -5.19
C ASP A 415 -45.78 53.32 -3.97
N LEU A 416 -45.41 52.64 -2.88
CA LEU A 416 -44.88 53.29 -1.66
C LEU A 416 -43.55 53.98 -1.94
N TRP A 417 -42.70 53.34 -2.75
CA TRP A 417 -41.45 53.93 -3.18
C TRP A 417 -41.68 55.20 -4.00
N TYR A 418 -42.66 55.18 -4.91
CA TYR A 418 -43.06 56.33 -5.71
C TYR A 418 -43.56 57.49 -4.85
N ASP A 419 -44.37 57.21 -3.83
CA ASP A 419 -44.87 58.22 -2.89
C ASP A 419 -43.76 58.86 -2.07
N LEU A 420 -42.75 58.09 -1.63
CA LEU A 420 -41.55 58.64 -0.98
C LEU A 420 -40.71 59.50 -1.92
N ASN A 421 -40.60 59.09 -3.18
CA ASN A 421 -39.85 59.80 -4.22
C ASN A 421 -40.52 61.12 -4.62
N ARG A 422 -41.85 61.21 -4.48
CA ARG A 422 -42.66 62.42 -4.75
C ARG A 422 -43.42 62.89 -3.51
N ALA A 423 -42.73 62.92 -2.37
CA ALA A 423 -43.33 63.26 -1.09
C ALA A 423 -44.09 64.59 -1.09
N ASP A 424 -43.63 65.60 -1.84
CA ASP A 424 -44.30 66.92 -1.95
C ASP A 424 -45.69 66.86 -2.62
N GLN A 425 -45.99 65.78 -3.33
CA GLN A 425 -47.24 65.56 -4.05
C GLN A 425 -48.10 64.45 -3.42
N ALA A 426 -47.58 63.76 -2.40
CA ALA A 426 -48.25 62.65 -1.74
C ALA A 426 -49.31 63.15 -0.73
N ALA A 427 -50.37 62.36 -0.53
CA ALA A 427 -51.41 62.67 0.45
C ALA A 427 -50.89 62.67 1.90
N THR A 428 -49.89 61.83 2.19
CA THR A 428 -49.17 61.77 3.47
C THR A 428 -47.67 61.90 3.20
N PRO A 429 -47.11 63.13 3.16
CA PRO A 429 -45.73 63.36 2.79
C PRO A 429 -44.76 62.65 3.76
N ASN A 430 -43.77 61.93 3.22
CA ASN A 430 -42.70 61.23 3.95
C ASN A 430 -43.16 60.07 4.84
N ILE A 431 -44.39 59.62 4.66
CA ILE A 431 -45.00 58.59 5.48
C ILE A 431 -45.47 57.47 4.56
N VAL A 432 -45.04 56.23 4.86
CA VAL A 432 -45.50 55.04 4.14
C VAL A 432 -46.03 53.97 5.07
N GLN A 433 -46.99 53.20 4.56
CA GLN A 433 -47.59 52.08 5.27
C GLN A 433 -47.64 50.86 4.36
N TRP A 434 -47.28 49.70 4.88
CA TRP A 434 -47.39 48.42 4.16
C TRP A 434 -47.94 47.34 5.09
N ASP A 435 -48.62 46.36 4.51
CA ASP A 435 -49.18 45.24 5.26
C ASP A 435 -48.28 44.01 5.11
N ILE A 436 -47.90 43.41 6.25
CA ILE A 436 -47.22 42.10 6.28
C ILE A 436 -48.26 41.04 6.64
N ALA A 437 -48.40 40.04 5.77
CA ALA A 437 -49.34 38.95 5.94
C ALA A 437 -48.66 37.70 6.50
N LYS A 438 -49.47 36.77 7.02
CA LYS A 438 -48.96 35.47 7.48
C LYS A 438 -48.33 34.65 6.34
N SER A 439 -48.81 34.84 5.11
CA SER A 439 -48.29 34.20 3.90
C SER A 439 -46.88 34.62 3.51
N ASP A 440 -46.36 35.73 4.07
CA ASP A 440 -44.99 36.17 3.81
C ASP A 440 -43.94 35.36 4.59
N PHE A 441 -44.40 34.52 5.52
CA PHE A 441 -43.57 33.61 6.31
C PHE A 441 -43.74 32.16 5.83
N PRO A 442 -42.78 31.26 6.09
CA PRO A 442 -42.88 29.86 5.68
C PRO A 442 -44.17 29.19 6.15
N ALA A 443 -44.74 28.34 5.29
CA ALA A 443 -45.87 27.50 5.67
C ALA A 443 -45.53 26.67 6.93
N ASN A 444 -46.52 26.50 7.81
CA ASN A 444 -46.39 25.83 9.11
C ASN A 444 -45.53 26.53 10.16
N ALA A 445 -45.00 27.73 9.89
CA ALA A 445 -44.47 28.59 10.95
C ALA A 445 -45.65 29.06 11.82
N LEU A 446 -45.85 28.47 13.00
CA LEU A 446 -46.85 28.87 13.99
C LEU A 446 -46.26 29.97 14.90
N ASP A 447 -47.13 30.79 15.48
CA ASP A 447 -46.75 31.78 16.50
C ASP A 447 -45.50 32.62 16.15
N VAL A 448 -45.48 33.15 14.92
CA VAL A 448 -44.36 33.98 14.44
C VAL A 448 -44.27 35.22 15.32
N SER A 449 -43.11 35.43 15.92
CA SER A 449 -42.81 36.54 16.81
C SER A 449 -41.55 37.26 16.35
N ILE A 450 -41.51 38.58 16.50
CA ILE A 450 -40.36 39.40 16.15
C ILE A 450 -39.26 39.14 17.17
N SER A 451 -38.08 38.72 16.71
CA SER A 451 -36.89 38.67 17.53
C SER A 451 -36.14 39.99 17.47
N GLN A 452 -35.89 40.51 16.26
CA GLN A 452 -35.12 41.74 16.02
C GLN A 452 -35.59 42.41 14.73
N LEU A 453 -35.37 43.73 14.63
CA LEU A 453 -35.71 44.53 13.45
C LEU A 453 -34.47 45.26 12.94
N VAL A 454 -34.35 45.34 11.63
CA VAL A 454 -33.34 46.12 10.94
C VAL A 454 -33.99 46.88 9.80
N LEU A 455 -33.72 48.17 9.72
CA LEU A 455 -34.02 48.99 8.55
C LEU A 455 -32.68 49.42 7.95
N TYR A 456 -32.45 49.09 6.68
CA TYR A 456 -31.22 49.43 5.98
C TYR A 456 -31.53 50.32 4.78
N PHE A 457 -31.07 51.57 4.83
CA PHE A 457 -31.07 52.50 3.71
C PHE A 457 -29.86 52.20 2.83
N VAL A 458 -30.12 51.80 1.60
CA VAL A 458 -29.10 51.46 0.62
C VAL A 458 -28.66 52.73 -0.09
N GLY A 459 -27.39 53.11 0.04
CA GLY A 459 -26.81 54.21 -0.73
C GLY A 459 -26.55 53.81 -2.18
N LYS A 460 -26.75 54.73 -3.14
CA LYS A 460 -26.37 54.50 -4.53
C LYS A 460 -24.85 54.40 -4.67
N ASP A 461 -24.37 53.42 -5.44
CA ASP A 461 -22.94 53.20 -5.73
C ASP A 461 -22.02 53.10 -4.49
N GLY A 462 -22.54 52.59 -3.36
CA GLY A 462 -21.78 52.49 -2.12
C GLY A 462 -21.55 53.83 -1.42
N LEU A 463 -22.34 54.86 -1.76
CA LEU A 463 -22.33 56.15 -1.07
C LEU A 463 -22.57 55.93 0.44
N VAL A 464 -21.65 56.44 1.25
CA VAL A 464 -21.82 56.46 2.70
C VAL A 464 -22.86 57.52 3.04
N LEU A 465 -24.04 57.06 3.44
CA LEU A 465 -25.14 57.92 3.84
C LEU A 465 -24.84 58.61 5.19
N PRO A 466 -25.25 59.88 5.37
CA PRO A 466 -25.20 60.56 6.66
C PRO A 466 -26.13 59.86 7.68
N GLU A 467 -26.13 60.33 8.92
CA GLU A 467 -27.11 59.86 9.91
C GLU A 467 -28.53 60.23 9.46
N LEU A 468 -29.40 59.22 9.35
CA LEU A 468 -30.78 59.39 8.89
C LEU A 468 -31.73 59.27 10.08
N PRO A 469 -32.46 60.33 10.45
CA PRO A 469 -33.46 60.26 11.49
C PRO A 469 -34.70 59.50 10.99
N ILE A 470 -35.19 58.57 11.81
CA ILE A 470 -36.45 57.88 11.61
C ILE A 470 -37.35 58.35 12.74
N LYS A 471 -38.37 59.14 12.41
CA LYS A 471 -39.27 59.71 13.42
C LYS A 471 -40.11 58.63 14.08
N PHE A 472 -40.58 57.67 13.29
CA PHE A 472 -41.30 56.52 13.82
C PHE A 472 -41.20 55.33 12.86
N LEU A 473 -40.91 54.15 13.42
CA LEU A 473 -41.20 52.87 12.79
C LEU A 473 -42.01 52.05 13.79
N GLY A 474 -43.14 51.50 13.36
CA GLY A 474 -43.98 50.70 14.23
C GLY A 474 -45.02 49.86 13.52
N LEU A 475 -45.69 49.03 14.33
CA LEU A 475 -46.75 48.13 13.91
C LEU A 475 -48.08 48.55 14.56
N ASP A 476 -49.14 48.58 13.76
CA ASP A 476 -50.50 48.81 14.24
C ASP A 476 -51.14 47.50 14.68
N ASN A 477 -51.40 47.36 15.99
CA ASN A 477 -51.97 46.14 16.57
C ASN A 477 -53.51 46.09 16.55
N GLY A 478 -54.16 46.82 15.66
CA GLY A 478 -55.64 46.85 15.54
C GLY A 478 -56.41 47.54 16.68
N ASN A 479 -55.74 47.92 17.78
CA ASN A 479 -56.32 48.58 18.96
C ASN A 479 -55.93 50.08 19.10
N ALA A 480 -55.65 50.76 17.99
CA ALA A 480 -55.33 52.20 17.90
C ALA A 480 -54.05 52.70 18.63
N GLU A 481 -53.30 51.85 19.32
CA GLU A 481 -51.94 52.16 19.79
C GLU A 481 -50.89 51.51 18.86
N SER A 482 -50.18 52.33 18.09
CA SER A 482 -49.02 51.90 17.30
C SER A 482 -47.85 51.60 18.22
N VAL A 483 -47.28 50.40 18.11
CA VAL A 483 -46.14 49.97 18.92
C VAL A 483 -44.88 50.21 18.10
N GLY A 484 -43.92 50.96 18.64
CA GLY A 484 -42.69 51.26 17.94
C GLY A 484 -42.06 52.55 18.47
N GLY A 485 -41.24 53.19 17.65
CA GLY A 485 -40.70 54.50 17.99
C GLY A 485 -39.62 55.00 17.06
N ALA A 486 -39.02 56.12 17.46
CA ALA A 486 -37.96 56.80 16.74
C ALA A 486 -36.64 56.03 16.78
N ALA A 487 -35.83 56.18 15.73
CA ALA A 487 -34.49 55.60 15.62
C ALA A 487 -33.58 56.50 14.77
N THR A 488 -32.30 56.23 14.77
CA THR A 488 -31.34 56.94 13.90
C THR A 488 -30.49 55.92 13.16
N ALA A 489 -30.57 55.90 11.83
CA ALA A 489 -29.75 55.02 11.03
C ALA A 489 -28.34 55.59 10.91
N VAL A 490 -27.34 54.80 11.30
CA VAL A 490 -25.91 55.16 11.24
C VAL A 490 -25.26 54.31 10.16
N ALA A 491 -24.57 54.96 9.21
CA ALA A 491 -24.08 54.32 7.99
C ALA A 491 -25.20 53.54 7.26
N GLY A 492 -26.38 54.17 7.16
CA GLY A 492 -27.57 53.60 6.53
C GLY A 492 -28.30 52.54 7.37
N ILE A 493 -27.78 52.05 8.50
CA ILE A 493 -28.39 50.94 9.25
C ILE A 493 -29.00 51.43 10.57
N ALA A 494 -30.29 51.20 10.77
CA ALA A 494 -30.97 51.27 12.07
C ALA A 494 -31.33 49.86 12.52
N SER A 495 -30.97 49.47 13.75
CA SER A 495 -31.21 48.11 14.24
C SER A 495 -31.48 48.07 15.74
N SER A 496 -32.44 47.23 16.13
CA SER A 496 -32.70 46.91 17.54
C SER A 496 -31.49 46.25 18.23
N ARG A 497 -30.53 45.70 17.47
CA ARG A 497 -29.29 45.08 18.00
C ARG A 497 -28.14 46.08 18.22
N ARG A 498 -28.14 47.22 17.51
CA ARG A 498 -27.02 48.18 17.52
C ARG A 498 -27.20 49.36 18.49
N GLY A 499 -28.27 49.35 19.28
CA GLY A 499 -28.60 50.41 20.24
C GLY A 499 -29.14 51.71 19.63
N ASN A 500 -28.97 51.92 18.31
CA ASN A 500 -29.46 53.09 17.58
C ASN A 500 -30.95 53.03 17.21
N ALA A 501 -31.65 51.97 17.63
CA ALA A 501 -33.09 51.82 17.51
C ALA A 501 -33.70 51.12 18.74
N ALA A 502 -33.32 51.58 19.95
CA ALA A 502 -33.74 50.98 21.21
C ALA A 502 -35.27 50.99 21.42
N SER A 503 -35.97 51.97 20.85
CA SER A 503 -37.44 52.05 20.88
C SER A 503 -38.12 50.84 20.23
N TRP A 504 -37.46 50.16 19.29
CA TRP A 504 -38.00 48.98 18.60
C TRP A 504 -37.96 47.71 19.45
N LEU A 505 -37.25 47.71 20.58
CA LEU A 505 -37.28 46.57 21.51
C LEU A 505 -38.69 46.30 22.07
N ALA A 506 -39.57 47.32 22.10
CA ALA A 506 -40.97 47.16 22.47
C ALA A 506 -41.78 46.27 21.50
N LEU A 507 -41.26 46.02 20.29
CA LEU A 507 -41.85 45.12 19.29
C LEU A 507 -41.37 43.67 19.45
N GLN A 508 -40.32 43.41 20.24
CA GLN A 508 -39.80 42.07 20.44
C GLN A 508 -40.87 41.18 21.11
N GLY A 509 -41.03 39.96 20.57
CA GLY A 509 -42.05 38.99 21.01
C GLY A 509 -43.44 39.20 20.40
N LYS A 510 -43.71 40.34 19.73
CA LYS A 510 -45.00 40.58 19.06
C LYS A 510 -45.06 39.91 17.69
N SER A 511 -46.25 39.65 17.18
CA SER A 511 -46.43 39.16 15.82
C SER A 511 -46.00 40.22 14.81
N PRO A 512 -45.21 39.88 13.77
CA PRO A 512 -44.88 40.81 12.68
C PRO A 512 -46.02 41.01 11.67
N VAL A 513 -47.08 40.22 11.75
CA VAL A 513 -48.24 40.30 10.86
C VAL A 513 -49.10 41.49 11.26
N GLY A 514 -49.38 42.37 10.30
CA GLY A 514 -50.19 43.57 10.48
C GLY A 514 -49.68 44.74 9.63
N ARG A 515 -50.22 45.93 9.90
CA ARG A 515 -49.87 47.15 9.17
C ARG A 515 -48.66 47.82 9.81
N TRP A 516 -47.61 47.94 9.02
CA TRP A 516 -46.39 48.65 9.38
C TRP A 516 -46.46 50.11 8.92
N HIS A 517 -45.84 50.98 9.70
CA HIS A 517 -45.80 52.41 9.46
C HIS A 517 -44.37 52.92 9.61
N LEU A 518 -43.91 53.67 8.60
CA LEU A 518 -42.61 54.35 8.61
C LEU A 518 -42.80 55.84 8.34
N ASP A 519 -42.39 56.67 9.30
CA ASP A 519 -42.39 58.12 9.24
C ASP A 519 -40.95 58.65 9.12
N LEU A 520 -40.66 59.29 8.00
CA LEU A 520 -39.37 59.89 7.64
C LEU A 520 -39.44 61.43 7.58
N SER A 521 -40.38 62.05 8.29
CA SER A 521 -40.60 63.51 8.27
C SER A 521 -39.59 64.31 9.10
N ASP A 522 -38.68 63.67 9.83
CA ASP A 522 -37.59 64.35 10.54
C ASP A 522 -36.50 64.83 9.57
N ARG A 523 -35.88 65.96 9.93
CA ARG A 523 -34.81 66.58 9.13
C ARG A 523 -33.44 66.10 9.57
N LEU A 524 -32.57 65.88 8.60
CA LEU A 524 -31.14 65.66 8.80
C LEU A 524 -30.48 66.90 9.41
N ALA A 525 -29.26 66.74 9.91
CA ALA A 525 -28.47 67.84 10.50
C ALA A 525 -28.20 69.00 9.52
N ASP A 526 -28.22 68.74 8.21
CA ASP A 526 -28.05 69.72 7.13
C ASP A 526 -29.38 70.37 6.69
N GLY A 527 -30.49 70.03 7.35
CA GLY A 527 -31.83 70.56 7.09
C GLY A 527 -32.61 69.86 5.99
N ARG A 528 -32.03 68.88 5.29
CA ARG A 528 -32.73 68.09 4.26
C ARG A 528 -33.66 67.05 4.88
N LEU A 529 -34.65 66.58 4.13
CA LEU A 529 -35.48 65.44 4.50
C LEU A 529 -34.91 64.14 3.91
N VAL A 530 -35.20 63.01 4.54
CA VAL A 530 -34.78 61.69 4.00
C VAL A 530 -35.41 61.45 2.62
N SER A 531 -36.65 61.89 2.40
CA SER A 531 -37.32 61.82 1.09
C SER A 531 -36.63 62.63 0.00
N GLN A 532 -35.95 63.73 0.33
CA GLN A 532 -35.15 64.47 -0.65
C GLN A 532 -33.94 63.66 -1.09
N LEU A 533 -33.33 62.86 -0.20
CA LEU A 533 -32.26 61.93 -0.58
C LEU A 533 -32.78 60.77 -1.44
N ILE A 534 -34.04 60.38 -1.29
CA ILE A 534 -34.70 59.41 -2.17
C ILE A 534 -34.97 60.04 -3.55
N ALA A 535 -35.51 61.28 -3.57
CA ALA A 535 -35.77 62.08 -4.76
C ALA A 535 -34.50 62.36 -5.60
N ASP A 536 -33.40 62.63 -4.93
CA ASP A 536 -32.08 62.86 -5.53
C ASP A 536 -31.37 61.55 -5.93
N GLU A 537 -32.04 60.39 -5.83
CA GLU A 537 -31.50 59.04 -6.05
C GLU A 537 -30.25 58.70 -5.21
N SER A 538 -30.02 59.41 -4.11
CA SER A 538 -28.90 59.10 -3.20
C SER A 538 -29.17 57.82 -2.41
N ILE A 539 -30.44 57.56 -2.09
CA ILE A 539 -30.91 56.30 -1.50
C ILE A 539 -31.53 55.45 -2.63
N ALA A 540 -30.92 54.31 -2.91
CA ALA A 540 -31.32 53.42 -3.98
C ALA A 540 -32.46 52.46 -3.57
N ASP A 541 -32.55 52.06 -2.30
CA ASP A 541 -33.61 51.21 -1.75
C ASP A 541 -33.67 51.34 -0.22
N ILE A 542 -34.78 50.91 0.37
CA ILE A 542 -34.94 50.71 1.82
C ILE A 542 -35.27 49.25 2.05
N LEU A 543 -34.35 48.53 2.70
CA LEU A 543 -34.53 47.13 3.06
C LEU A 543 -35.03 47.02 4.50
N PHE A 544 -36.25 46.56 4.67
CA PHE A 544 -36.83 46.22 5.97
C PHE A 544 -36.65 44.74 6.25
N VAL A 545 -35.88 44.40 7.29
CA VAL A 545 -35.59 43.02 7.69
C VAL A 545 -36.19 42.72 9.05
N VAL A 546 -37.06 41.72 9.08
CA VAL A 546 -37.65 41.15 10.29
C VAL A 546 -36.94 39.84 10.61
N SER A 547 -36.12 39.84 11.65
CA SER A 547 -35.67 38.58 12.25
C SER A 547 -36.80 38.06 13.11
N TYR A 548 -37.32 36.88 12.79
CA TYR A 548 -38.46 36.30 13.47
C TYR A 548 -38.12 34.94 14.05
N THR A 549 -38.77 34.61 15.16
CA THR A 549 -38.82 33.27 15.74
C THR A 549 -40.20 32.69 15.47
N ALA A 550 -40.26 31.46 14.98
CA ALA A 550 -41.51 30.75 14.78
C ALA A 550 -41.44 29.36 15.37
N ARG A 551 -42.58 28.93 15.93
CA ARG A 551 -42.76 27.58 16.42
C ARG A 551 -43.17 26.68 15.25
N TYR A 552 -42.51 25.55 15.09
CA TYR A 552 -42.90 24.59 14.07
C TYR A 552 -43.61 23.38 14.68
N PRO A 553 -44.47 22.68 13.90
CA PRO A 553 -45.07 21.43 14.35
C PRO A 553 -44.01 20.47 14.86
N ALA A 554 -44.35 19.72 15.90
CA ALA A 554 -43.49 18.67 16.40
C ALA A 554 -43.21 17.64 15.30
N TRP A 555 -41.99 17.11 15.28
CA TRP A 555 -41.66 15.98 14.42
C TRP A 555 -42.54 14.78 14.77
N PRO A 556 -43.01 14.00 13.77
CA PRO A 556 -43.74 12.78 14.03
C PRO A 556 -42.85 11.81 14.84
N ALA A 557 -43.46 11.16 15.83
CA ALA A 557 -42.80 10.28 16.79
C ALA A 557 -42.29 8.97 16.16
#